data_AF-A0A5S4GX47-F1
#
_entry.id   AF-A0A5S4GX47-F1
#
_cell.length_a   1.000
_cell.length_b   1.000
_cell.length_c   1.000
_cell.angle_alpha   90.00
_cell.angle_beta   90.00
_cell.angle_gamma   90.00
#
_symmetry.space_group_name_H-M   'P 1'
#
loop_
_entity.id
_entity.type
_entity.pdbx_description
1 polymer ?
#
loop_
_entity_poly.entity_id
_entity_poly.type
_entity_poly.pdbx_seq_one_letter_code
_entity_poly.pdbx_strand_id
1 'polypeptide(L)' 'MAEWLGVRQSVGRTGQCWDNALAESFFATIKGELLDAQSWPTRAAARGAIFEFIEGWYNLR' A
#
# COMPACT_ATOMS: atom_id res chain seq x y z
N MET A 1 -13.03 14.55 -10.15
CA MET A 1 -11.87 15.18 -9.47
C MET A 1 -10.55 14.84 -10.16
N ALA A 2 -10.27 13.56 -10.44
CA ALA A 2 -9.04 13.14 -11.14
C ALA A 2 -8.92 13.66 -12.60
N GLU A 3 -10.03 13.72 -13.34
CA GLU A 3 -10.07 14.25 -14.72
C GLU A 3 -9.69 15.73 -14.81
N TRP A 4 -10.02 16.52 -13.80
CA TRP A 4 -9.69 17.94 -13.71
C TRP A 4 -8.21 18.19 -13.38
N LEU A 5 -7.52 17.17 -12.85
CA LEU A 5 -6.09 17.21 -12.52
C LEU A 5 -5.22 16.60 -13.63
N GLY A 6 -5.81 16.19 -14.76
CA GLY A 6 -5.10 15.49 -15.83
C GLY A 6 -4.57 14.10 -15.43
N VAL A 7 -5.05 13.57 -14.30
CA VAL A 7 -4.59 12.27 -13.77
C VAL A 7 -5.44 11.18 -14.41
N ARG A 8 -4.81 10.35 -15.24
CA ARG A 8 -5.45 9.14 -15.78
C ARG A 8 -5.60 8.13 -14.65
N GLN A 9 -6.84 7.95 -14.17
CA GLN A 9 -7.12 6.93 -13.17
C GLN A 9 -6.77 5.56 -13.72
N SER A 10 -5.97 4.82 -12.99
CA SER A 10 -5.66 3.42 -13.30
C SER A 10 -6.83 2.52 -12.88
N VAL A 11 -7.97 2.72 -13.52
CA VAL A 11 -9.06 1.75 -13.51
C VAL A 11 -8.78 0.83 -14.68
N GLY A 12 -7.91 -0.16 -14.47
CA GLY A 12 -7.64 -1.18 -15.47
C GLY A 12 -8.95 -1.78 -15.96
N ARG A 13 -9.11 -1.90 -17.29
CA ARG A 13 -10.22 -2.67 -17.89
C ARG A 13 -10.23 -4.06 -17.25
N THR A 14 -11.40 -4.64 -16.96
CA THR A 14 -11.52 -6.03 -16.44
C THR A 14 -10.54 -6.95 -17.18
N GLY A 15 -9.53 -7.46 -16.47
CA GLY A 15 -8.46 -8.32 -17.02
C GLY A 15 -7.06 -7.70 -17.12
N GLN A 16 -6.88 -6.39 -16.95
CA GLN A 16 -5.56 -5.76 -16.90
C GLN A 16 -5.13 -5.55 -15.44
N CYS A 17 -4.71 -6.63 -14.78
CA CYS A 17 -4.40 -6.62 -13.35
C CYS A 17 -3.04 -6.01 -13.00
N TRP A 18 -2.13 -5.77 -13.95
CA TRP A 18 -0.74 -5.43 -13.64
C TRP A 18 -0.55 -4.20 -12.74
N ASP A 19 -1.34 -3.16 -12.94
CA ASP A 19 -1.22 -1.91 -12.17
C ASP A 19 -1.79 -2.06 -10.75
N ASN A 20 -2.89 -2.82 -10.62
CA ASN A 20 -3.47 -3.16 -9.33
C ASN A 20 -2.69 -4.26 -8.62
N ALA A 21 -2.08 -5.20 -9.33
CA ALA A 21 -1.39 -6.36 -8.79
C ALA A 21 -0.16 -5.95 -7.96
N LEU A 22 0.51 -4.87 -8.35
CA LEU A 22 1.64 -4.32 -7.60
C LEU A 22 1.16 -3.68 -6.29
N ALA A 23 0.06 -2.92 -6.35
CA ALA A 23 -0.59 -2.35 -5.17
C ALA A 23 -1.17 -3.46 -4.26
N GLU A 24 -1.85 -4.46 -4.81
CA GLU A 24 -2.41 -5.61 -4.10
C GLU A 24 -1.32 -6.42 -3.41
N SER A 25 -0.20 -6.68 -4.09
CA SER A 25 0.95 -7.36 -3.50
C SER A 25 1.55 -6.55 -2.36
N PHE A 26 1.70 -5.23 -2.54
CA PHE A 26 2.16 -4.34 -1.47
C PHE A 26 1.25 -4.37 -0.23
N PHE A 27 -0.07 -4.27 -0.42
CA PHE A 27 -1.03 -4.34 0.67
C PHE A 27 -1.10 -5.71 1.33
N ALA A 28 -0.89 -6.79 0.57
CA ALA A 28 -0.79 -8.14 1.12
C ALA A 28 0.44 -8.27 2.03
N THR A 29 1.60 -7.76 1.60
CA THR A 29 2.84 -7.79 2.41
C THR A 29 2.69 -6.97 3.69
N ILE A 30 2.18 -5.74 3.61
CA ILE A 30 1.97 -4.91 4.83
C ILE A 30 1.01 -5.59 5.80
N LYS A 31 -0.07 -6.19 5.31
CA LYS A 31 -1.03 -6.87 6.18
C LYS A 31 -0.41 -8.09 6.85
N GLY A 32 0.19 -8.99 6.07
CA GLY A 32 0.75 -10.23 6.57
C GLY A 32 1.98 -10.06 7.48
N GLU A 33 2.91 -9.19 7.12
CA GLU A 33 4.18 -9.07 7.85
C GLU A 33 4.15 -8.05 8.98
N LEU A 34 3.32 -7.00 8.88
CA LEU A 34 3.33 -5.88 9.83
C LEU A 34 2.06 -5.78 10.66
N LEU A 35 0.88 -5.83 10.02
CA LEU A 35 -0.38 -5.55 10.73
C LEU A 35 -0.94 -6.78 11.45
N ASP A 36 -0.88 -7.96 10.84
CA ASP A 36 -1.40 -9.21 11.43
C ASP A 36 -0.40 -9.87 12.38
N ALA A 37 0.90 -9.50 12.30
CA ALA A 37 1.95 -10.03 13.16
C ALA A 37 1.89 -9.52 14.61
N GLN A 38 1.25 -8.36 14.85
CA GLN A 38 1.14 -7.78 16.19
C GLN A 38 -0.11 -6.92 16.41
N SER A 39 -0.60 -6.88 17.66
CA SER A 39 -1.66 -5.96 18.04
C SER A 39 -1.11 -4.56 18.31
N TRP A 40 -1.77 -3.54 17.74
CA TRP A 40 -1.35 -2.15 17.85
C TRP A 40 -2.10 -1.44 18.98
N PRO A 41 -1.39 -0.86 19.96
CA PRO A 41 -2.02 -0.18 21.09
C PRO A 41 -2.71 1.13 20.67
N THR A 42 -2.25 1.76 19.60
CA THR A 42 -2.86 2.98 19.03
C THR A 42 -2.73 3.03 17.52
N ARG A 43 -3.63 3.76 16.86
CA ARG A 43 -3.53 4.07 15.41
C ARG A 43 -2.26 4.85 15.07
N ALA A 44 -1.76 5.68 15.98
CA ALA A 44 -0.52 6.44 15.79
C ALA A 44 0.70 5.53 15.72
N ALA A 45 0.78 4.53 16.60
CA ALA A 45 1.85 3.52 16.58
C ALA A 45 1.85 2.72 15.27
N ALA A 46 0.66 2.26 14.82
CA ALA A 46 0.54 1.56 13.54
C ALA A 46 0.97 2.42 12.35
N ARG A 47 0.63 3.72 12.36
CA ARG A 47 1.02 4.65 11.31
C ARG A 47 2.54 4.89 11.26
N GLY A 48 3.20 4.97 12.42
CA GLY A 48 4.66 5.09 12.50
C GLY A 48 5.36 3.85 11.95
N ALA A 49 4.88 2.67 12.30
CA ALA A 49 5.45 1.42 11.79
C ALA A 49 5.23 1.23 10.29
N ILE A 50 4.07 1.63 9.74
CA ILE A 50 3.84 1.62 8.29
C ILE A 50 4.83 2.56 7.59
N PHE A 51 5.10 3.74 8.15
CA PHE A 51 6.06 4.67 7.59
C PHE A 51 7.48 4.09 7.58
N GLU A 52 7.92 3.49 8.69
CA GLU A 52 9.23 2.84 8.80
C GLU A 52 9.35 1.64 7.84
N PHE A 53 8.29 0.84 7.69
CA PHE A 53 8.27 -0.26 6.72
C PHE A 53 8.42 0.23 5.27
N ILE A 54 7.73 1.32 4.91
CA ILE A 54 7.80 1.90 3.57
C ILE A 54 9.19 2.49 3.29
N GLU A 55 9.68 3.35 4.19
CA GLU A 55 10.94 4.09 3.99
C GLU A 55 12.18 3.24 4.26
N GLY A 56 12.11 2.31 5.20
CA GLY A 56 13.25 1.52 5.68
C GLY A 56 13.40 0.15 5.03
N TRP A 57 12.37 -0.36 4.34
CA TRP A 57 12.43 -1.71 3.76
C TRP A 57 11.87 -1.80 2.34
N TYR A 58 10.70 -1.20 2.08
CA TYR A 58 10.06 -1.30 0.77
C TYR A 58 10.74 -0.43 -0.30
N ASN A 59 11.03 0.84 0.02
CA ASN A 59 11.64 1.78 -0.94
C ASN A 59 13.17 1.64 -1.08
N LEU A 60 13.83 0.89 -0.17
CA LEU A 60 15.26 0.61 -0.22
C LEU A 60 15.60 -0.71 -0.96
N ARG A 61 14.58 -1.44 -1.44
CA ARG A 61 14.70 -2.72 -2.14
C ARG A 61 14.49 -2.59 -3.65
#